data_AF-A0A534CBS8-F1
#
_entry.id   AF-A0A534CBS8-F1
#
_cell.length_a   1.000
_cell.length_b   1.000
_cell.length_c   1.000
_cell.angle_alpha   90.00
_cell.angle_beta   90.00
_cell.angle_gamma   90.00
#
_symmetry.space_group_name_H-M   'P 1'
#
loop_
_entity.id
_entity.type
_entity.pdbx_description
1 polymer ?
#
loop_
_entity_poly.entity_id
_entity_poly.type
_entity_poly.pdbx_seq_one_letter_code
_entity_poly.pdbx_strand_id
1 'polypeptide(L)' 'DVQLKRRLARTITLEELRKHAAQKLAGLALLRPGNRLSITPVAPAHWKFILSLE' A
#
# COMPACT_ATOMS: atom_id res chain seq x y z
N ASP A 1 -0.67 -13.93 16.29
CA ASP A 1 -0.54 -14.66 15.01
C ASP A 1 -1.28 -13.95 13.88
N VAL A 2 -0.93 -14.27 12.64
CA VAL A 2 -1.62 -13.77 11.44
C VAL A 2 -2.15 -14.96 10.63
N GLN A 3 -3.30 -14.78 9.97
CA GLN A 3 -3.94 -15.81 9.14
C GLN A 3 -4.23 -15.25 7.74
N LEU A 4 -4.19 -16.12 6.73
CA LEU A 4 -4.53 -15.76 5.36
C LEU A 4 -6.03 -15.45 5.27
N LYS A 5 -6.37 -14.21 4.90
CA LYS A 5 -7.77 -13.80 4.68
C LYS A 5 -8.21 -14.01 3.23
N ARG A 6 -7.47 -13.46 2.28
CA ARG A 6 -7.72 -13.60 0.83
C ARG A 6 -6.45 -13.29 0.04
N ARG A 7 -6.38 -13.81 -1.19
CA ARG A 7 -5.40 -13.38 -2.19
C ARG A 7 -5.98 -12.21 -2.98
N LEU A 8 -5.10 -11.34 -3.48
CA LEU A 8 -5.49 -10.32 -4.45
C LEU A 8 -5.64 -10.99 -5.83
N ALA A 9 -6.57 -10.50 -6.66
CA ALA A 9 -6.79 -10.97 -8.03
C ALA A 9 -5.55 -10.77 -8.91
N ARG A 10 -4.79 -9.70 -8.67
CA ARG A 10 -3.50 -9.42 -9.31
C ARG A 10 -2.48 -8.87 -8.33
N THR A 11 -1.21 -8.99 -8.67
CA THR A 11 -0.11 -8.39 -7.90
C THR A 11 -0.07 -6.89 -8.15
N ILE A 12 -0.30 -6.10 -7.11
CA ILE A 12 -0.11 -4.65 -7.15
C ILE A 12 1.38 -4.37 -6.90
N THR A 13 2.07 -3.88 -7.92
CA THR A 13 3.53 -3.67 -7.84
C THR A 13 3.89 -2.42 -7.05
N LEU A 14 5.10 -2.38 -6.50
CA LEU A 14 5.59 -1.18 -5.81
C LEU A 14 5.68 0.03 -6.75
N GLU A 15 6.00 -0.19 -8.03
CA GLU A 15 6.07 0.87 -9.03
C GLU A 15 4.69 1.51 -9.26
N GLU A 16 3.64 0.70 -9.37
CA GLU A 16 2.26 1.17 -9.49
C GLU A 16 1.84 2.00 -8.27
N LEU A 17 2.14 1.52 -7.06
CA LEU A 17 1.89 2.29 -5.84
C LEU A 17 2.66 3.62 -5.82
N ARG A 18 3.92 3.64 -6.31
CA ARG A 18 4.72 4.86 -6.41
C ARG A 18 4.12 5.89 -7.37
N LYS A 19 3.45 5.48 -8.44
CA LYS A 19 2.74 6.39 -9.37
C LYS A 19 1.62 7.18 -8.67
N HIS A 20 1.03 6.61 -7.61
CA HIS A 20 -0.02 7.25 -6.82
C HIS A 20 0.48 7.90 -5.52
N ALA A 21 1.79 7.85 -5.25
CA ALA A 21 2.40 8.36 -4.01
C ALA A 21 2.18 9.85 -3.79
N ALA A 22 2.13 10.64 -4.86
CA ALA A 22 1.94 12.09 -4.79
C ALA A 22 0.46 12.51 -4.64
N GLN A 23 -0.49 11.57 -4.79
CA GLN A 23 -1.92 11.87 -4.79
C GLN A 23 -2.66 10.98 -3.77
N LYS A 24 -3.21 9.85 -4.21
CA LYS A 24 -4.11 8.99 -3.42
C LYS A 24 -3.40 8.25 -2.28
N LEU A 25 -2.08 8.11 -2.35
CA LEU A 25 -1.24 7.49 -1.32
C LEU A 25 -0.29 8.50 -0.64
N ALA A 26 -0.63 9.79 -0.71
CA ALA A 26 0.15 10.84 -0.08
C ALA A 26 0.32 10.57 1.43
N GLY A 27 1.57 10.58 1.90
CA GLY A 27 1.90 10.35 3.29
C GLY A 27 1.99 8.88 3.73
N LEU A 28 1.72 7.92 2.84
CA LEU A 28 1.90 6.49 3.12
C LEU A 28 3.37 6.20 3.47
N ALA A 29 3.63 5.73 4.70
CA ALA A 29 5.00 5.53 5.20
C ALA A 29 5.81 4.54 4.35
N LEU A 30 5.14 3.52 3.77
CA LEU A 30 5.74 2.54 2.88
C LEU A 30 6.47 3.18 1.68
N LEU A 31 5.96 4.29 1.14
CA LEU A 31 6.46 4.92 -0.09
C LEU A 31 7.54 5.97 0.16
N ARG A 32 7.85 6.28 1.43
CA ARG A 32 8.87 7.28 1.78
C ARG A 32 10.26 6.81 1.35
N PRO A 33 11.09 7.69 0.76
CA PRO A 33 12.46 7.33 0.39
C PRO A 33 13.23 6.91 1.64
N GLY A 34 14.02 5.83 1.54
CA GLY A 34 14.82 5.34 2.65
C GLY A 34 14.03 4.64 3.78
N ASN A 35 12.72 4.41 3.64
CA ASN A 35 11.97 3.67 4.65
C ASN A 35 12.55 2.25 4.84
N ARG A 36 12.86 1.89 6.09
CA ARG A 36 13.35 0.56 6.51
C ARG A 36 12.38 -0.14 7.46
N LEU A 37 11.21 0.45 7.69
CA LEU A 37 10.18 -0.15 8.54
C LEU A 37 9.48 -1.29 7.79
N SER A 38 9.58 -2.49 8.34
CA SER A 38 8.86 -3.67 7.83
C SER A 38 7.38 -3.68 8.21
N ILE A 39 7.00 -2.90 9.23
CA ILE A 39 5.62 -2.74 9.70
C ILE A 39 5.31 -1.25 9.69
N THR A 40 4.28 -0.85 8.96
CA THR A 40 3.87 0.55 8.86
C THR A 40 2.36 0.69 9.02
N PRO A 41 1.87 1.74 9.70
CA PRO A 41 0.44 2.01 9.77
C PRO A 41 -0.09 2.46 8.40
N VAL A 42 -1.28 1.98 8.03
CA VAL A 42 -1.95 2.33 6.78
C VAL A 42 -3.28 3.01 7.11
N ALA A 43 -3.49 4.21 6.58
CA ALA A 43 -4.75 4.92 6.77
C ALA A 43 -5.90 4.22 6.02
N PRO A 44 -7.15 4.26 6.53
CA PRO A 44 -8.30 3.61 5.87
C PRO A 44 -8.52 4.07 4.43
N ALA A 45 -8.26 5.33 4.12
CA ALA A 45 -8.37 5.87 2.76
C ALA A 45 -7.35 5.23 1.80
N HIS A 46 -6.10 5.06 2.24
CA HIS A 46 -5.06 4.39 1.47
C HIS A 46 -5.41 2.92 1.26
N TRP A 47 -5.90 2.24 2.30
CA TRP A 47 -6.32 0.84 2.21
C TRP A 47 -7.41 0.65 1.16
N LYS A 48 -8.48 1.45 1.21
CA LYS A 48 -9.57 1.41 0.21
C LYS A 48 -9.06 1.63 -1.21
N PHE A 49 -8.14 2.58 -1.39
CA PHE A 49 -7.56 2.85 -2.70
C PHE A 49 -6.71 1.69 -3.21
N ILE A 50 -5.84 1.11 -2.38
CA ILE A 50 -5.03 -0.07 -2.75
C ILE A 50 -5.96 -1.23 -3.17
N LEU A 51 -7.04 -1.46 -2.43
CA LEU A 51 -8.01 -2.49 -2.80
C LEU A 51 -8.79 -2.18 -4.10
N SER A 52 -8.92 -0.92 -4.49
CA SER A 52 -9.55 -0.54 -5.77
C SER A 52 -8.63 -0.70 -6.99
N LEU A 53 -7.33 -0.92 -6.78
CA LEU A 53 -6.38 -1.22 -7.85
C LEU A 53 -6.40 -2.71 -8.23
N GLU A 54 -6.98 -3.56 -7.41
CA GLU A 54 -7.10 -4.99 -7.67
C GLU A 54 -7.98 -5.29 -8.89
#